data_AF-A0A162CV37-F1
#
_entry.id   AF-A0A162CV37-F1
#
_cell.length_a   1.000
_cell.length_b   1.000
_cell.length_c   1.000
_cell.angle_alpha   90.00
_cell.angle_beta   90.00
_cell.angle_gamma   90.00
#
_symmetry.space_group_name_H-M   'P 1'
#
loop_
_entity.id
_entity.type
_entity.pdbx_description
1 polymer ?
#
loop_
_entity_poly.entity_id
_entity_poly.type
_entity_poly.pdbx_seq_one_letter_code
_entity_poly.pdbx_strand_id
1 'polypeptide(L)'
;MPITIMGDKEFESVPSIKSKALRINLNQNIYGTFAEIGAGQETVRNFFRAGGASGTIAKAMSAYDKDFSDAIYGIENDKRYVTEARLKKMLKHEVGLVEQRITREKHPNKLFFSYANTVATIDFAKKYKGHGWVGIRYQTMPNEGYNEITLHIRFHENDAKLQQMTLGILGVNLIYGAYYKYDNPKKLLRYLYDHLDKDQIEIDTINFSGPRFTKVDNRLMSLQLVKNGMTEAVMFGPDGNNILPAAILYKKNILALRGSFRPVTKVNMDIYKKSLNMFLNENKVKKDKTVVIFEITLSNLRAEGEIDEEDFMARARLLCSLGQTVMISNFREYYKVVEYFSNYTKERMALAMGINNLVDIFDEKYYRHLSGGILEAFGKLFFKDLKVYLYPLKNHKTGSLTDSDNLKVHPRMKELYKFFKYNGKLQDITDYDPTIMDIFSREVLQKIQDMEPGWEEQLPDLIPEMIKANNFFGYKTQEIAE
;
A
#
# COMPACT_ATOMS: atom_id res chain seq x y z
N MET A 1 -38.25 25.26 14.35
CA MET A 1 -37.54 25.94 13.23
C MET A 1 -37.66 25.05 12.01
N PRO A 2 -37.90 25.59 10.80
CA PRO A 2 -37.91 24.76 9.60
C PRO A 2 -36.52 24.13 9.45
N ILE A 3 -36.49 22.80 9.31
CA ILE A 3 -35.26 22.00 9.25
C ILE A 3 -34.62 22.07 7.85
N THR A 4 -35.41 22.46 6.85
CA THR A 4 -35.01 22.58 5.44
C THR A 4 -35.82 23.66 4.72
N ILE A 5 -35.18 24.37 3.77
CA ILE A 5 -35.80 25.35 2.86
C ILE A 5 -35.70 24.88 1.40
N MET A 6 -36.54 25.43 0.52
CA MET A 6 -36.54 25.06 -0.90
C MET A 6 -35.17 25.31 -1.55
N GLY A 7 -34.62 24.29 -2.19
CA GLY A 7 -33.28 24.34 -2.81
C GLY A 7 -32.16 23.77 -1.94
N ASP A 8 -32.45 23.38 -0.68
CA ASP A 8 -31.48 22.65 0.14
C ASP A 8 -31.09 21.34 -0.51
N LYS A 9 -29.78 21.10 -0.56
CA LYS A 9 -29.21 19.83 -1.00
C LYS A 9 -28.87 19.01 0.23
N GLU A 10 -29.22 17.73 0.20
CA GLU A 10 -28.75 16.80 1.22
C GLU A 10 -27.21 16.70 1.16
N PHE A 11 -26.58 16.77 2.32
CA PHE A 11 -25.15 16.56 2.49
C PHE A 11 -24.90 15.70 3.72
N GLU A 12 -23.82 14.91 3.71
CA GLU A 12 -23.44 14.11 4.87
C GLU A 12 -22.86 15.03 5.96
N SER A 13 -23.47 15.02 7.14
CA SER A 13 -23.01 15.84 8.27
C SER A 13 -21.79 15.20 8.93
N VAL A 14 -20.60 15.70 8.57
CA VAL A 14 -19.33 15.30 9.16
C VAL A 14 -19.04 16.17 10.40
N PRO A 15 -18.80 15.58 11.59
CA PRO A 15 -18.48 16.36 12.79
C PRO A 15 -17.24 17.24 12.56
N SER A 16 -17.32 18.50 12.98
CA SER A 16 -16.17 19.41 12.91
C SER A 16 -14.97 18.88 13.72
N ILE A 17 -13.75 19.25 13.35
CA ILE A 17 -12.53 18.89 14.10
C ILE A 17 -12.62 19.33 15.56
N LYS A 18 -13.17 20.53 15.82
CA LYS A 18 -13.44 21.02 17.17
C LYS A 18 -14.42 20.12 17.93
N SER A 19 -15.52 19.70 17.29
CA SER A 19 -16.52 18.81 17.90
C SER A 19 -15.94 17.43 18.23
N LYS A 20 -15.09 16.89 17.36
CA LYS A 20 -14.38 15.61 17.60
C LYS A 20 -13.47 15.70 18.81
N ALA A 21 -12.59 16.71 18.85
CA ALA A 21 -11.69 16.95 19.96
C ALA A 21 -12.44 17.22 21.27
N LEU A 22 -13.49 18.04 21.23
CA LEU A 22 -14.32 18.33 22.39
C LEU A 22 -15.01 17.08 22.93
N ARG A 23 -15.55 16.21 22.06
CA ARG A 23 -16.20 14.96 22.50
C ARG A 23 -15.23 14.05 23.25
N ILE A 24 -13.99 13.95 22.79
CA ILE A 24 -12.93 13.21 23.51
C ILE A 24 -12.62 13.89 24.84
N ASN A 25 -12.46 15.22 24.86
CA ASN A 25 -12.18 15.99 26.07
C ASN A 25 -13.26 15.89 27.15
N LEU A 26 -14.54 15.81 26.74
CA LEU A 26 -15.67 15.70 27.66
C LEU A 26 -15.86 14.28 28.20
N ASN A 27 -15.17 13.28 27.64
CA ASN A 27 -15.19 11.95 28.20
C ASN A 27 -14.34 11.90 29.47
N GLN A 28 -14.98 11.70 30.61
CA GLN A 28 -14.32 11.68 31.93
C GLN A 28 -13.27 10.57 32.09
N ASN A 29 -13.31 9.54 31.24
CA ASN A 29 -12.46 8.37 31.32
C ASN A 29 -11.27 8.41 30.36
N ILE A 30 -11.39 9.03 29.19
CA ILE A 30 -10.28 9.10 28.22
C ILE A 30 -9.19 10.02 28.75
N TYR A 31 -7.99 9.48 28.96
CA TYR A 31 -6.90 10.21 29.60
C TYR A 31 -5.54 9.73 29.08
N GLY A 32 -4.66 10.65 28.70
CA GLY A 32 -3.43 10.22 28.04
C GLY A 32 -2.48 11.33 27.66
N THR A 33 -1.53 11.00 26.80
CA THR A 33 -0.39 11.87 26.46
C THR A 33 -0.30 12.15 24.96
N PHE A 34 0.37 13.26 24.64
CA PHE A 34 0.74 13.65 23.29
C PHE A 34 2.26 13.84 23.21
N ALA A 35 2.91 13.10 22.33
CA ALA A 35 4.34 13.22 22.03
C ALA A 35 4.56 13.52 20.54
N GLU A 36 4.74 14.79 20.21
CA GLU A 36 4.79 15.26 18.82
C GLU A 36 6.19 15.77 18.48
N ILE A 37 6.84 15.18 17.48
CA ILE A 37 8.22 15.52 17.09
C ILE A 37 8.30 15.89 15.61
N GLY A 38 9.01 16.99 15.34
CA GLY A 38 9.50 17.41 14.03
C GLY A 38 8.54 18.26 13.19
N ALA A 39 7.22 18.18 13.44
CA ALA A 39 6.21 18.91 12.67
C ALA A 39 5.23 19.71 13.55
N GLY A 40 5.74 20.34 14.60
CA GLY A 40 4.92 21.13 15.53
C GLY A 40 4.18 20.28 16.55
N GLN A 41 3.35 20.95 17.36
CA GLN A 41 2.43 20.33 18.32
C GLN A 41 0.98 20.67 17.91
N GLU A 42 0.61 20.33 16.68
CA GLU A 42 -0.67 20.77 16.12
C GLU A 42 -1.83 19.84 16.46
N THR A 43 -1.58 18.55 16.72
CA THR A 43 -2.66 17.66 17.14
C THR A 43 -3.13 18.03 18.54
N VAL A 44 -2.24 18.13 19.53
CA VAL A 44 -2.62 18.48 20.90
C VAL A 44 -3.23 19.88 20.99
N ARG A 45 -2.78 20.81 20.15
CA ARG A 45 -3.31 22.18 20.07
C ARG A 45 -4.81 22.21 19.77
N ASN A 46 -5.32 21.29 18.94
CA ASN A 46 -6.75 21.18 18.68
C ASN A 46 -7.52 20.81 19.95
N PHE A 47 -6.98 19.92 20.79
CA PHE A 47 -7.60 19.53 22.06
C PHE A 47 -7.56 20.67 23.09
N PHE A 48 -6.46 21.43 23.18
CA PHE A 48 -6.42 22.62 24.05
C PHE A 48 -7.46 23.67 23.65
N ARG A 49 -7.62 23.93 22.35
CA ARG A 49 -8.56 24.94 21.82
C ARG A 49 -10.02 24.51 21.87
N ALA A 50 -10.30 23.20 21.89
CA ALA A 50 -11.66 22.68 21.97
C ALA A 50 -12.30 22.93 23.34
N GLY A 51 -11.50 23.04 24.41
CA GLY A 51 -11.96 23.15 25.80
C GLY A 51 -12.16 21.79 26.48
N GLY A 52 -12.17 21.74 27.82
CA GLY A 52 -12.32 20.50 28.60
C GLY A 52 -11.06 19.63 28.70
N ALA A 53 -9.93 20.09 28.17
CA ALA A 53 -8.70 19.29 28.04
C ALA A 53 -8.07 18.83 29.36
N SER A 54 -8.34 19.49 30.49
CA SER A 54 -7.80 19.13 31.82
C SER A 54 -8.19 17.73 32.28
N GLY A 55 -9.35 17.22 31.82
CA GLY A 55 -9.83 15.87 32.11
C GLY A 55 -9.19 14.78 31.26
N THR A 56 -8.43 15.14 30.22
CA THR A 56 -7.99 14.26 29.14
C THR A 56 -6.48 14.27 28.92
N ILE A 57 -5.83 15.43 29.03
CA ILE A 57 -4.41 15.56 28.73
C ILE A 57 -3.59 15.45 30.01
N ALA A 58 -2.86 14.36 30.14
CA ALA A 58 -1.90 14.11 31.21
C ALA A 58 -0.57 14.85 30.98
N LYS A 59 -0.09 14.79 29.74
CA LYS A 59 1.18 15.41 29.31
C LYS A 59 1.13 15.71 27.82
N ALA A 60 1.65 16.88 27.44
CA ALA A 60 1.98 17.22 26.06
C ALA A 60 3.48 17.52 26.00
N MET A 61 4.20 16.93 25.05
CA MET A 61 5.64 17.16 24.93
C MET A 61 6.09 17.22 23.47
N SER A 62 7.19 17.94 23.24
CA SER A 62 7.91 17.95 21.96
C SER A 62 9.42 18.00 22.21
N ALA A 63 10.17 17.16 21.49
CA ALA A 63 11.63 17.07 21.59
C ALA A 63 12.22 17.22 20.19
N TYR A 64 12.57 18.46 19.82
CA TYR A 64 13.13 18.79 18.51
C TYR A 64 14.61 18.47 18.39
N ASP A 65 15.35 18.63 19.48
CA ASP A 65 16.75 18.30 19.53
C ASP A 65 16.93 16.77 19.57
N LYS A 66 17.89 16.28 18.78
CA LYS A 66 18.14 14.84 18.61
C LYS A 66 18.62 14.20 19.90
N ASP A 67 19.54 14.85 20.60
CA ASP A 67 20.15 14.31 21.82
C ASP A 67 19.11 14.28 22.95
N PHE A 68 18.27 15.31 23.06
CA PHE A 68 17.11 15.29 23.98
C PHE A 68 16.13 14.16 23.64
N SER A 69 15.80 14.02 22.35
CA SER A 69 14.87 12.98 21.91
C SER A 69 15.43 11.58 22.16
N ASP A 70 16.73 11.37 21.94
CA ASP A 70 17.42 10.09 22.18
C ASP A 70 17.59 9.80 23.67
N ALA A 71 17.79 10.81 24.52
CA ALA A 71 17.80 10.63 25.97
C ALA A 71 16.46 10.14 26.51
N ILE A 72 15.35 10.49 25.87
CA ILE A 72 13.99 10.09 26.28
C ILE A 72 13.59 8.74 25.66
N TYR A 73 13.81 8.56 24.36
CA TYR A 73 13.28 7.43 23.59
C TYR A 73 14.33 6.41 23.15
N GLY A 74 15.60 6.66 23.45
CA GLY A 74 16.73 5.84 23.01
C GLY A 74 17.19 6.13 21.59
N ILE A 75 18.39 5.67 21.28
CA ILE A 75 19.03 5.84 19.97
C ILE A 75 18.47 4.79 18.98
N GLU A 76 18.29 5.19 17.72
CA GLU A 76 17.90 4.27 16.64
C GLU A 76 19.12 3.56 16.03
N ASN A 77 19.00 2.26 15.78
CA ASN A 77 20.11 1.41 15.28
C ASN A 77 20.67 1.89 13.94
N ASP A 78 19.81 2.46 13.09
CA ASP A 78 20.16 2.98 11.77
C ASP A 78 20.34 4.52 11.74
N LYS A 79 20.30 5.17 12.91
CA LYS A 79 20.39 6.63 13.12
C LYS A 79 19.33 7.44 12.35
N ARG A 80 18.26 6.81 11.85
CA ARG A 80 17.12 7.51 11.24
C ARG A 80 16.09 7.85 12.30
N TYR A 81 15.59 9.08 12.28
CA TYR A 81 14.66 9.58 13.31
C TYR A 81 13.18 9.44 12.91
N VAL A 82 12.89 9.44 11.60
CA VAL A 82 11.53 9.29 11.07
C VAL A 82 11.31 7.81 10.74
N THR A 83 11.02 7.01 11.76
CA THR A 83 10.86 5.55 11.64
C THR A 83 9.66 5.05 12.46
N GLU A 84 9.07 3.93 12.02
CA GLU A 84 8.01 3.25 12.76
C GLU A 84 8.51 2.75 14.12
N ALA A 85 9.74 2.27 14.18
CA ALA A 85 10.37 1.80 15.42
C ALA A 85 10.42 2.91 16.47
N ARG A 86 10.82 4.13 16.09
CA ARG A 86 10.83 5.28 17.00
C ARG A 86 9.42 5.64 17.45
N LEU A 87 8.45 5.69 16.53
CA LEU A 87 7.04 5.92 16.88
C LEU A 87 6.56 4.91 17.94
N LYS A 88 6.83 3.61 17.75
CA LYS A 88 6.43 2.56 18.70
C LYS A 88 7.11 2.71 20.05
N LYS A 89 8.40 3.10 20.08
CA LYS A 89 9.11 3.41 21.35
C LYS A 89 8.46 4.59 22.07
N MET A 90 8.12 5.66 21.35
CA MET A 90 7.42 6.82 21.91
C MET A 90 6.08 6.40 22.53
N LEU A 91 5.22 5.72 21.77
CA LEU A 91 3.92 5.25 22.24
C LEU A 91 4.02 4.38 23.50
N LYS A 92 4.96 3.42 23.53
CA LYS A 92 5.16 2.55 24.70
C LYS A 92 5.71 3.29 25.90
N HIS A 93 6.73 4.13 25.70
CA HIS A 93 7.34 4.91 26.78
C HIS A 93 6.31 5.81 27.47
N GLU A 94 5.53 6.52 26.66
CA GLU A 94 4.53 7.47 27.13
C GLU A 94 3.37 6.79 27.86
N VAL A 95 2.86 5.66 27.36
CA VAL A 95 1.88 4.85 28.10
C VAL A 95 2.45 4.34 29.41
N GLY A 96 3.69 3.85 29.42
CA GLY A 96 4.34 3.36 30.64
C GLY A 96 4.42 4.44 31.73
N LEU A 97 4.71 5.69 31.36
CA LEU A 97 4.69 6.82 32.29
C LEU A 97 3.30 7.11 32.86
N VAL A 98 2.24 6.99 32.04
CA VAL A 98 0.86 7.17 32.51
C VAL A 98 0.50 6.09 33.52
N GLU A 99 0.78 4.82 33.22
CA GLU A 99 0.46 3.70 34.12
C GLU A 99 1.24 3.77 35.44
N GLN A 100 2.50 4.22 35.40
CA GLN A 100 3.31 4.40 36.62
C GLN A 100 2.79 5.52 37.53
N ARG A 101 2.23 6.59 36.95
CA ARG A 101 1.86 7.82 37.70
C ARG A 101 0.38 7.86 38.07
N ILE A 102 -0.48 7.18 37.31
CA ILE A 102 -1.93 7.20 37.46
C ILE A 102 -2.39 5.79 37.85
N THR A 103 -2.46 5.54 39.16
CA THR A 103 -2.76 4.20 39.67
C THR A 103 -4.21 3.79 39.42
N ARG A 104 -4.41 2.51 39.08
CA ARG A 104 -5.75 1.93 38.86
C ARG A 104 -6.63 1.93 40.12
N GLU A 105 -6.01 1.88 41.30
CA GLU A 105 -6.73 2.00 42.58
C GLU A 105 -7.50 3.32 42.70
N LYS A 106 -6.86 4.44 42.30
CA LYS A 106 -7.49 5.77 42.32
C LYS A 106 -8.35 6.03 41.08
N HIS A 107 -8.02 5.35 39.97
CA HIS A 107 -8.58 5.63 38.66
C HIS A 107 -9.00 4.34 37.93
N PRO A 108 -9.98 3.59 38.47
CA PRO A 108 -10.32 2.25 37.96
C PRO A 108 -10.92 2.28 36.55
N ASN A 109 -11.60 3.38 36.19
CA ASN A 109 -12.34 3.50 34.93
C ASN A 109 -11.59 4.25 33.83
N LYS A 110 -10.37 4.74 34.08
CA LYS A 110 -9.64 5.52 33.08
C LYS A 110 -9.28 4.66 31.86
N LEU A 111 -9.41 5.23 30.68
CA LEU A 111 -9.01 4.65 29.41
C LEU A 111 -7.73 5.36 28.97
N PHE A 112 -6.60 4.69 29.13
CA PHE A 112 -5.31 5.31 28.84
C PHE A 112 -5.03 5.35 27.35
N PHE A 113 -4.42 6.45 26.89
CA PHE A 113 -3.83 6.54 25.56
C PHE A 113 -2.47 7.25 25.56
N SER A 114 -1.70 6.97 24.51
CA SER A 114 -0.61 7.82 24.04
C SER A 114 -0.84 8.06 22.56
N TYR A 115 -0.82 9.33 22.18
CA TYR A 115 -0.67 9.75 20.79
C TYR A 115 0.79 10.15 20.55
N ALA A 116 1.34 9.75 19.41
CA ALA A 116 2.68 10.15 19.03
C ALA A 116 2.81 10.37 17.53
N ASN A 117 3.75 11.25 17.15
CA ASN A 117 4.22 11.37 15.79
C ASN A 117 5.71 11.67 15.72
N THR A 118 6.36 11.12 14.68
CA THR A 118 7.71 11.49 14.24
C THR A 118 7.62 11.85 12.76
N VAL A 119 7.66 13.15 12.47
CA VAL A 119 7.35 13.68 11.13
C VAL A 119 8.38 14.73 10.74
N ALA A 120 8.86 14.66 9.50
CA ALA A 120 9.64 15.72 8.90
C ALA A 120 8.76 16.51 7.93
N THR A 121 8.70 17.84 8.10
CA THR A 121 8.09 18.72 7.10
C THR A 121 8.98 18.86 5.87
N ILE A 122 8.45 19.43 4.79
CA ILE A 122 9.22 19.78 3.60
C ILE A 122 10.48 20.58 3.97
N ASP A 123 11.59 20.26 3.32
CA ASP A 123 12.84 20.98 3.52
C ASP A 123 12.79 22.37 2.86
N PHE A 124 13.62 23.29 3.33
CA PHE A 124 13.65 24.67 2.80
C PHE A 124 13.95 24.71 1.29
N ALA A 125 14.80 23.80 0.81
CA ALA A 125 15.14 23.65 -0.61
C ALA A 125 14.03 22.97 -1.44
N LYS A 126 12.94 22.52 -0.81
CA LYS A 126 11.79 21.83 -1.42
C LYS A 126 12.20 20.63 -2.28
N LYS A 127 13.30 19.97 -1.90
CA LYS A 127 13.86 18.81 -2.59
C LYS A 127 13.26 17.51 -2.06
N TYR A 128 12.92 17.48 -0.77
CA TYR A 128 12.36 16.32 -0.09
C TYR A 128 10.98 16.67 0.45
N LYS A 129 9.96 15.98 -0.06
CA LYS A 129 8.59 16.12 0.45
C LYS A 129 8.53 15.69 1.91
N GLY A 130 7.70 16.36 2.69
CA GLY A 130 7.48 15.99 4.08
C GLY A 130 6.80 14.62 4.18
N HIS A 131 7.16 13.85 5.21
CA HIS A 131 6.60 12.54 5.48
C HIS A 131 6.81 12.15 6.94
N GLY A 132 6.12 11.12 7.41
CA GLY A 132 6.41 10.56 8.71
C GLY A 132 5.43 9.55 9.24
N TRP A 133 5.66 9.17 10.49
CA TRP A 133 4.88 8.17 11.19
C TRP A 133 4.02 8.82 12.26
N VAL A 134 2.75 8.44 12.32
CA VAL A 134 1.77 8.89 13.30
C VAL A 134 1.11 7.66 13.91
N GLY A 135 0.80 7.70 15.20
CA GLY A 135 0.11 6.59 15.81
C GLY A 135 -0.56 6.92 17.13
N ILE A 136 -1.41 5.99 17.54
CA ILE A 136 -2.08 6.00 18.83
C ILE A 136 -2.01 4.59 19.44
N ARG A 137 -1.65 4.54 20.72
CA ARG A 137 -1.76 3.35 21.58
C ARG A 137 -2.81 3.63 22.63
N TYR A 138 -3.87 2.84 22.71
CA TYR A 138 -5.04 3.18 23.52
C TYR A 138 -5.82 1.96 24.04
N GLN A 139 -6.61 2.18 25.09
CA GLN A 139 -7.54 1.20 25.63
C GLN A 139 -8.99 1.56 25.30
N THR A 140 -9.83 0.55 25.05
CA THR A 140 -11.29 0.72 24.99
C THR A 140 -11.98 0.32 26.28
N MET A 141 -11.32 -0.51 27.10
CA MET A 141 -11.75 -0.91 28.43
C MET A 141 -10.56 -0.78 29.41
N PRO A 142 -10.78 -0.39 30.67
CA PRO A 142 -9.68 -0.04 31.59
C PRO A 142 -8.67 -1.17 31.85
N ASN A 143 -9.12 -2.42 31.85
CA ASN A 143 -8.30 -3.60 32.15
C ASN A 143 -7.97 -4.43 30.90
N GLU A 144 -8.25 -3.92 29.70
CA GLU A 144 -7.89 -4.58 28.44
C GLU A 144 -6.45 -4.24 28.05
N GLY A 145 -5.82 -5.13 27.29
CA GLY A 145 -4.59 -4.81 26.59
C GLY A 145 -4.74 -3.61 25.64
N TYR A 146 -3.62 -3.01 25.28
CA TYR A 146 -3.62 -1.85 24.39
C TYR A 146 -3.87 -2.25 22.93
N ASN A 147 -4.66 -1.42 22.26
CA ASN A 147 -4.80 -1.39 20.82
C ASN A 147 -3.83 -0.35 20.26
N GLU A 148 -3.28 -0.60 19.07
CA GLU A 148 -2.46 0.36 18.35
C GLU A 148 -2.95 0.54 16.93
N ILE A 149 -2.98 1.80 16.49
CA ILE A 149 -3.13 2.18 15.09
C ILE A 149 -1.91 3.01 14.73
N THR A 150 -1.16 2.57 13.73
CA THR A 150 0.03 3.25 13.22
C THR A 150 -0.13 3.50 11.74
N LEU A 151 0.22 4.69 11.28
CA LEU A 151 0.15 5.08 9.89
C LEU A 151 1.42 5.81 9.46
N HIS A 152 1.80 5.61 8.20
CA HIS A 152 2.78 6.44 7.54
C HIS A 152 2.06 7.38 6.57
N ILE A 153 2.57 8.61 6.50
CA ILE A 153 2.00 9.70 5.71
C ILE A 153 3.04 10.37 4.86
N ARG A 154 2.57 10.99 3.78
CA ARG A 154 3.36 11.85 2.92
C ARG A 154 2.57 13.09 2.55
N PHE A 155 3.18 14.25 2.70
CA PHE A 155 2.55 15.50 2.29
C PHE A 155 2.70 15.72 0.80
N HIS A 156 1.63 16.22 0.19
CA HIS A 156 1.64 16.75 -1.16
C HIS A 156 1.81 18.28 -1.17
N GLU A 157 1.43 18.93 -0.07
CA GLU A 157 1.60 20.37 0.16
C GLU A 157 3.09 20.77 0.13
N ASN A 158 3.39 21.95 -0.42
CA ASN A 158 4.74 22.49 -0.54
C ASN A 158 5.03 23.64 0.45
N ASP A 159 4.23 23.73 1.51
CA ASP A 159 4.36 24.71 2.59
C ASP A 159 4.37 24.02 3.95
N ALA A 160 5.37 24.30 4.78
CA ALA A 160 5.53 23.62 6.06
C ALA A 160 4.43 23.97 7.07
N LYS A 161 3.85 25.18 7.05
CA LYS A 161 2.78 25.56 8.00
C LYS A 161 1.49 24.84 7.66
N LEU A 162 1.15 24.74 6.38
CA LEU A 162 0.02 23.94 5.91
C LEU A 162 0.17 22.48 6.32
N GLN A 163 1.35 21.88 6.12
CA GLN A 163 1.62 20.50 6.54
C GLN A 163 1.40 20.28 8.05
N GLN A 164 1.82 21.23 8.88
CA GLN A 164 1.60 21.16 10.33
C GLN A 164 0.10 21.18 10.66
N MET A 165 -0.67 22.07 10.03
CA MET A 165 -2.13 22.14 10.22
C MET A 165 -2.84 20.85 9.76
N THR A 166 -2.47 20.34 8.58
CA THR A 166 -2.94 19.07 8.01
C THR A 166 -2.66 17.91 8.97
N LEU A 167 -1.45 17.84 9.53
CA LEU A 167 -1.08 16.84 10.53
C LEU A 167 -1.95 16.95 11.79
N GLY A 168 -2.20 18.17 12.25
CA GLY A 168 -3.06 18.44 13.40
C GLY A 168 -4.47 17.87 13.22
N ILE A 169 -5.08 18.12 12.07
CA ILE A 169 -6.40 17.59 11.67
C ILE A 169 -6.38 16.06 11.62
N LEU A 170 -5.38 15.48 10.94
CA LEU A 170 -5.23 14.03 10.82
C LEU A 170 -5.10 13.36 12.19
N GLY A 171 -4.31 13.93 13.11
CA GLY A 171 -4.15 13.39 14.46
C GLY A 171 -5.46 13.41 15.26
N VAL A 172 -6.28 14.46 15.15
CA VAL A 172 -7.61 14.49 15.78
C VAL A 172 -8.51 13.41 15.18
N ASN A 173 -8.51 13.26 13.86
CA ASN A 173 -9.28 12.22 13.16
C ASN A 173 -8.85 10.82 13.59
N LEU A 174 -7.55 10.57 13.75
CA LEU A 174 -7.01 9.29 14.22
C LEU A 174 -7.49 8.97 15.64
N ILE A 175 -7.35 9.92 16.58
CA ILE A 175 -7.78 9.73 17.98
C ILE A 175 -9.29 9.52 18.05
N TYR A 176 -10.06 10.31 17.30
CA TYR A 176 -11.51 10.15 17.23
C TYR A 176 -11.91 8.78 16.65
N GLY A 177 -11.26 8.36 15.56
CA GLY A 177 -11.47 7.07 14.93
C GLY A 177 -11.17 5.90 15.87
N ALA A 178 -10.06 5.99 16.62
CA ALA A 178 -9.66 4.99 17.60
C ALA A 178 -10.72 4.74 18.67
N TYR A 179 -11.39 5.78 19.17
CA TYR A 179 -12.40 5.62 20.23
C TYR A 179 -13.82 5.39 19.74
N TYR A 180 -14.20 5.96 18.60
CA TYR A 180 -15.61 5.99 18.17
C TYR A 180 -15.90 5.26 16.86
N LYS A 181 -14.89 4.69 16.19
CA LYS A 181 -15.02 4.00 14.89
C LYS A 181 -14.19 2.72 14.78
N TYR A 182 -13.59 2.24 15.87
CA TYR A 182 -12.69 1.07 15.85
C TYR A 182 -13.39 -0.24 15.51
N ASP A 183 -14.70 -0.32 15.73
CA ASP A 183 -15.57 -1.45 15.43
C ASP A 183 -15.69 -1.72 13.92
N ASN A 184 -15.44 -0.70 13.10
CA ASN A 184 -15.42 -0.82 11.66
C ASN A 184 -14.16 -0.16 11.06
N PRO A 185 -13.03 -0.89 10.99
CA PRO A 185 -11.77 -0.39 10.45
C PRO A 185 -11.87 0.18 9.04
N LYS A 186 -12.66 -0.44 8.16
CA LYS A 186 -12.91 0.08 6.79
C LYS A 186 -13.54 1.47 6.82
N LYS A 187 -14.50 1.68 7.73
CA LYS A 187 -15.14 2.99 7.93
C LYS A 187 -14.17 3.97 8.58
N LEU A 188 -13.39 3.53 9.56
CA LEU A 188 -12.37 4.34 10.24
C LEU A 188 -11.41 4.98 9.23
N LEU A 189 -10.96 4.24 8.20
CA LEU A 189 -10.10 4.79 7.15
C LEU A 189 -10.69 6.04 6.49
N ARG A 190 -11.99 6.05 6.21
CA ARG A 190 -12.65 7.21 5.61
C ARG A 190 -12.64 8.42 6.55
N TYR A 191 -12.87 8.19 7.85
CA TYR A 191 -12.82 9.24 8.88
C TYR A 191 -11.45 9.89 9.03
N LEU A 192 -10.36 9.23 8.63
CA LEU A 192 -9.01 9.84 8.67
C LEU A 192 -8.92 11.08 7.77
N TYR A 193 -9.70 11.12 6.68
CA TYR A 193 -9.75 12.21 5.71
C TYR A 193 -10.85 13.25 5.97
N ASP A 194 -11.59 13.16 7.08
CA ASP A 194 -12.59 14.18 7.39
C ASP A 194 -11.94 15.56 7.51
N HIS A 195 -12.42 16.53 6.73
CA HIS A 195 -11.84 17.88 6.61
C HIS A 195 -10.41 17.91 6.06
N LEU A 196 -10.01 16.88 5.29
CA LEU A 196 -8.76 16.82 4.54
C LEU A 196 -9.03 16.46 3.09
N ASP A 197 -8.39 17.18 2.18
CA ASP A 197 -8.41 16.86 0.75
C ASP A 197 -7.29 15.87 0.40
N LYS A 198 -7.56 15.04 -0.60
CA LYS A 198 -6.58 14.05 -1.10
C LYS A 198 -5.32 14.69 -1.68
N ASP A 199 -5.41 15.93 -2.14
CA ASP A 199 -4.29 16.68 -2.68
C ASP A 199 -3.39 17.29 -1.58
N GLN A 200 -3.76 17.15 -0.30
CA GLN A 200 -2.96 17.64 0.82
C GLN A 200 -1.99 16.58 1.36
N ILE A 201 -2.49 15.35 1.54
CA ILE A 201 -1.79 14.28 2.24
C ILE A 201 -2.17 12.91 1.68
N GLU A 202 -1.19 12.02 1.66
CA GLU A 202 -1.29 10.62 1.30
C GLU A 202 -1.09 9.77 2.56
N ILE A 203 -1.93 8.75 2.75
CA ILE A 203 -1.69 7.68 3.74
C ILE A 203 -1.22 6.45 2.96
N ASP A 204 0.09 6.17 2.98
CA ASP A 204 0.70 5.11 2.18
C ASP A 204 0.80 3.77 2.92
N THR A 205 0.65 3.75 4.25
CA THR A 205 0.56 2.53 5.04
C THR A 205 -0.27 2.75 6.30
N ILE A 206 -1.05 1.74 6.69
CA ILE A 206 -1.72 1.68 7.98
C ILE A 206 -1.67 0.27 8.56
N ASN A 207 -1.44 0.17 9.87
CA ASN A 207 -1.44 -1.07 10.61
C ASN A 207 -2.30 -0.95 11.87
N PHE A 208 -3.09 -1.97 12.12
CA PHE A 208 -3.91 -2.17 13.29
C PHE A 208 -3.35 -3.36 14.09
N SER A 209 -3.28 -3.23 15.41
CA SER A 209 -2.89 -4.33 16.29
C SER A 209 -3.50 -4.21 17.68
N GLY A 210 -3.58 -5.34 18.39
CA GLY A 210 -4.15 -5.42 19.73
C GLY A 210 -5.51 -6.11 19.79
N PRO A 211 -6.11 -6.22 20.99
CA PRO A 211 -7.26 -7.09 21.25
C PRO A 211 -8.47 -6.83 20.36
N ARG A 212 -8.74 -5.56 20.00
CA ARG A 212 -9.87 -5.17 19.15
C ARG A 212 -9.65 -5.41 17.67
N PHE A 213 -8.42 -5.72 17.25
CA PHE A 213 -8.04 -5.86 15.85
C PHE A 213 -7.55 -7.27 15.49
N THR A 214 -7.82 -8.27 16.33
CA THR A 214 -7.44 -9.68 16.10
C THR A 214 -8.01 -10.27 14.80
N LYS A 215 -9.18 -9.79 14.36
CA LYS A 215 -9.83 -10.20 13.10
C LYS A 215 -9.49 -9.30 11.90
N VAL A 216 -8.65 -8.27 12.10
CA VAL A 216 -8.32 -7.31 11.03
C VAL A 216 -7.11 -7.83 10.25
N ASP A 217 -7.31 -8.02 8.95
CA ASP A 217 -6.20 -8.26 8.03
C ASP A 217 -5.64 -6.91 7.55
N ASN A 218 -4.41 -6.58 7.94
CA ASN A 218 -3.77 -5.33 7.58
C ASN A 218 -3.55 -5.20 6.06
N ARG A 219 -3.47 -6.31 5.33
CA ARG A 219 -3.39 -6.28 3.86
C ARG A 219 -4.67 -5.79 3.22
N LEU A 220 -5.80 -6.22 3.79
CA LEU A 220 -7.10 -5.74 3.37
C LEU A 220 -7.25 -4.23 3.64
N MET A 221 -6.76 -3.74 4.77
CA MET A 221 -6.77 -2.31 5.08
C MET A 221 -5.93 -1.51 4.09
N SER A 222 -4.75 -2.02 3.72
CA SER A 222 -3.93 -1.42 2.66
C SER A 222 -4.62 -1.41 1.29
N LEU A 223 -5.33 -2.49 0.91
CA LEU A 223 -6.16 -2.49 -0.30
C LEU A 223 -7.21 -1.37 -0.24
N GLN A 224 -7.86 -1.16 0.91
CA GLN A 224 -8.83 -0.08 1.06
C GLN A 224 -8.21 1.30 0.86
N LEU A 225 -6.95 1.53 1.24
CA LEU A 225 -6.27 2.80 0.97
C LEU A 225 -6.21 3.08 -0.53
N VAL A 226 -5.80 2.09 -1.33
CA VAL A 226 -5.74 2.22 -2.81
C VAL A 226 -7.15 2.36 -3.40
N LYS A 227 -8.11 1.55 -2.93
CA LYS A 227 -9.51 1.58 -3.39
C LYS A 227 -10.18 2.93 -3.12
N ASN A 228 -9.89 3.54 -1.97
CA ASN A 228 -10.40 4.85 -1.58
C ASN A 228 -9.62 6.01 -2.20
N GLY A 229 -8.52 5.74 -2.94
CA GLY A 229 -7.65 6.76 -3.54
C GLY A 229 -6.91 7.59 -2.51
N MET A 230 -6.50 6.98 -1.39
CA MET A 230 -5.69 7.60 -0.33
C MET A 230 -4.18 7.43 -0.59
N THR A 231 -3.81 6.44 -1.41
CA THR A 231 -2.48 6.22 -1.97
C THR A 231 -2.61 5.55 -3.32
N GLU A 232 -1.59 5.67 -4.16
CA GLU A 232 -1.57 5.06 -5.49
C GLU A 232 -1.15 3.59 -5.47
N ALA A 233 -0.33 3.19 -4.49
CA ALA A 233 0.16 1.83 -4.37
C ALA A 233 0.56 1.45 -2.94
N VAL A 234 0.32 0.19 -2.60
CA VAL A 234 0.72 -0.43 -1.33
C VAL A 234 1.52 -1.69 -1.59
N MET A 235 2.40 -2.07 -0.65
CA MET A 235 3.29 -3.22 -0.79
C MET A 235 3.21 -4.16 0.42
N PHE A 236 3.37 -5.45 0.16
CA PHE A 236 3.44 -6.50 1.16
C PHE A 236 4.68 -7.33 0.99
N GLY A 237 5.28 -7.71 2.11
CA GLY A 237 6.39 -8.63 2.14
C GLY A 237 5.99 -10.08 1.91
N PRO A 238 6.99 -10.96 1.71
CA PRO A 238 6.80 -12.41 1.72
C PRO A 238 6.16 -12.94 3.01
N ASP A 239 6.37 -12.24 4.12
CA ASP A 239 5.76 -12.51 5.43
C ASP A 239 4.28 -12.11 5.52
N GLY A 240 3.75 -11.49 4.46
CA GLY A 240 2.37 -10.98 4.40
C GLY A 240 2.17 -9.66 5.16
N ASN A 241 3.22 -9.04 5.70
CA ASN A 241 3.11 -7.78 6.41
C ASN A 241 3.23 -6.59 5.46
N ASN A 242 2.60 -5.47 5.83
CA ASN A 242 2.72 -4.21 5.10
C ASN A 242 4.17 -3.71 5.12
N ILE A 243 4.65 -3.26 3.96
CA ILE A 243 5.99 -2.68 3.81
C ILE A 243 5.87 -1.27 3.26
N LEU A 244 6.62 -0.35 3.87
CA LEU A 244 6.77 1.00 3.32
C LEU A 244 7.55 0.95 2.00
N PRO A 245 6.99 1.43 0.86
CA PRO A 245 7.66 1.40 -0.44
C PRO A 245 9.03 2.10 -0.41
N ALA A 246 9.13 3.23 0.30
CA ALA A 246 10.39 3.95 0.46
C ALA A 246 11.48 3.14 1.17
N ALA A 247 11.12 2.19 2.05
CA ALA A 247 12.09 1.36 2.75
C ALA A 247 12.64 0.24 1.85
N ILE A 248 11.79 -0.37 1.03
CA ILE A 248 12.18 -1.52 0.20
C ILE A 248 12.77 -1.13 -1.15
N LEU A 249 12.32 -0.03 -1.75
CA LEU A 249 12.74 0.38 -3.10
C LEU A 249 14.00 1.23 -3.12
N TYR A 250 14.35 1.86 -1.99
CA TYR A 250 15.44 2.83 -1.95
C TYR A 250 16.77 2.25 -2.40
N LYS A 251 17.34 2.83 -3.48
CA LYS A 251 18.60 2.39 -4.11
C LYS A 251 18.62 0.90 -4.49
N LYS A 252 17.45 0.32 -4.81
CA LYS A 252 17.34 -1.04 -5.34
C LYS A 252 17.12 -1.01 -6.85
N ASN A 253 17.68 -1.99 -7.53
CA ASN A 253 17.29 -2.41 -8.87
C ASN A 253 15.94 -3.12 -8.78
N ILE A 254 15.02 -2.85 -9.71
CA ILE A 254 13.64 -3.35 -9.62
C ILE A 254 13.33 -4.20 -10.84
N LEU A 255 12.91 -5.43 -10.61
CA LEU A 255 12.22 -6.26 -11.61
C LEU A 255 10.74 -6.32 -11.23
N ALA A 256 9.85 -5.86 -12.10
CA ALA A 256 8.41 -5.91 -11.84
C ALA A 256 7.68 -6.81 -12.83
N LEU A 257 6.73 -7.58 -12.30
CA LEU A 257 5.86 -8.48 -13.05
C LEU A 257 4.42 -8.08 -12.79
N ARG A 258 3.72 -7.62 -13.82
CA ARG A 258 2.29 -7.27 -13.71
C ARG A 258 1.44 -8.46 -14.14
N GLY A 259 0.45 -8.82 -13.34
CA GLY A 259 -0.44 -9.94 -13.66
C GLY A 259 -1.72 -9.95 -12.82
N SER A 260 -2.71 -10.71 -13.28
CA SER A 260 -3.90 -10.99 -12.48
C SER A 260 -3.59 -11.97 -11.34
N PHE A 261 -2.66 -12.90 -11.56
CA PHE A 261 -2.27 -13.97 -10.63
C PHE A 261 -3.45 -14.71 -10.01
N ARG A 262 -4.47 -14.99 -10.82
CA ARG A 262 -5.74 -15.61 -10.42
C ARG A 262 -5.98 -16.97 -11.11
N PRO A 263 -5.48 -18.07 -10.54
CA PRO A 263 -4.35 -18.13 -9.58
C PRO A 263 -3.00 -17.86 -10.28
N VAL A 264 -1.93 -17.79 -9.49
CA VAL A 264 -0.54 -17.79 -10.01
C VAL A 264 -0.20 -19.15 -10.61
N THR A 265 0.27 -19.18 -11.87
CA THR A 265 0.53 -20.43 -12.61
C THR A 265 2.02 -20.74 -12.77
N LYS A 266 2.37 -21.94 -13.27
CA LYS A 266 3.74 -22.30 -13.64
C LYS A 266 4.34 -21.34 -14.68
N VAL A 267 3.55 -20.86 -15.64
CA VAL A 267 3.98 -19.86 -16.64
C VAL A 267 4.40 -18.56 -15.96
N ASN A 268 3.63 -18.06 -14.98
CA ASN A 268 4.03 -16.85 -14.26
C ASN A 268 5.38 -17.02 -13.54
N MET A 269 5.60 -18.20 -12.97
CA MET A 269 6.86 -18.50 -12.27
C MET A 269 8.03 -18.71 -13.23
N ASP A 270 7.79 -19.22 -14.44
CA ASP A 270 8.83 -19.31 -15.47
C ASP A 270 9.23 -17.91 -15.98
N ILE A 271 8.26 -17.06 -16.31
CA ILE A 271 8.51 -15.64 -16.64
C ILE A 271 9.35 -14.99 -15.55
N TYR A 272 8.97 -15.16 -14.28
CA TYR A 272 9.72 -14.64 -13.14
C TYR A 272 11.17 -15.15 -13.08
N LYS A 273 11.37 -16.47 -13.08
CA LYS A 273 12.71 -17.06 -12.92
C LYS A 273 13.64 -16.67 -14.07
N LYS A 274 13.14 -16.73 -15.30
CA LYS A 274 13.94 -16.45 -16.50
C LYS A 274 14.26 -14.96 -16.64
N SER A 275 13.26 -14.09 -16.41
CA SER A 275 13.50 -12.64 -16.41
C SER A 275 14.42 -12.19 -15.27
N LEU A 276 14.35 -12.82 -14.08
CA LEU A 276 15.27 -12.53 -12.99
C LEU A 276 16.71 -12.94 -13.35
N ASN A 277 16.91 -14.10 -13.98
CA ASN A 277 18.23 -14.51 -14.44
C ASN A 277 18.81 -13.51 -15.44
N MET A 278 18.03 -13.14 -16.47
CA MET A 278 18.43 -12.11 -17.44
C MET A 278 18.77 -10.79 -16.74
N PHE A 279 17.92 -10.33 -15.82
CA PHE A 279 18.12 -9.07 -15.11
C PHE A 279 19.37 -9.07 -14.23
N LEU A 280 19.68 -10.17 -13.57
CA LEU A 280 20.88 -10.29 -12.73
C LEU A 280 22.17 -10.33 -13.54
N ASN A 281 22.10 -10.77 -14.81
CA ASN A 281 23.24 -10.75 -15.74
C ASN A 281 23.45 -9.37 -16.40
N GLU A 282 22.56 -8.40 -16.16
CA GLU A 282 22.72 -7.05 -16.67
C GLU A 282 23.85 -6.28 -15.99
N ASN A 283 24.51 -5.44 -16.79
CA ASN A 283 25.51 -4.53 -16.26
C ASN A 283 24.92 -3.59 -15.20
N LYS A 284 25.61 -3.51 -14.05
CA LYS A 284 25.27 -2.68 -12.88
C LYS A 284 24.11 -3.21 -12.02
N VAL A 285 23.54 -4.38 -12.33
CA VAL A 285 22.58 -5.03 -11.43
C VAL A 285 23.35 -5.87 -10.41
N LYS A 286 23.04 -5.68 -9.13
CA LYS A 286 23.64 -6.44 -8.02
C LYS A 286 22.56 -7.22 -7.29
N LYS A 287 22.75 -8.53 -7.13
CA LYS A 287 21.76 -9.45 -6.53
C LYS A 287 21.27 -9.00 -5.15
N ASP A 288 22.16 -8.55 -4.27
CA ASP A 288 21.84 -8.04 -2.93
C ASP A 288 21.06 -6.70 -2.95
N LYS A 289 21.12 -6.00 -4.07
CA LYS A 289 20.39 -4.75 -4.34
C LYS A 289 19.27 -4.91 -5.36
N THR A 290 18.80 -6.13 -5.60
CA THR A 290 17.66 -6.37 -6.49
C THR A 290 16.42 -6.70 -5.67
N VAL A 291 15.30 -6.08 -6.02
CA VAL A 291 13.98 -6.43 -5.51
C VAL A 291 13.09 -6.84 -6.67
N VAL A 292 12.30 -7.89 -6.46
CA VAL A 292 11.31 -8.35 -7.40
C VAL A 292 9.93 -8.01 -6.86
N ILE A 293 9.07 -7.47 -7.71
CA ILE A 293 7.74 -6.98 -7.33
C ILE A 293 6.69 -7.62 -8.23
N PHE A 294 5.73 -8.31 -7.61
CA PHE A 294 4.55 -8.82 -8.31
C PHE A 294 3.43 -7.78 -8.16
N GLU A 295 3.10 -7.10 -9.26
CA GLU A 295 2.07 -6.06 -9.29
C GLU A 295 0.71 -6.64 -9.69
N ILE A 296 -0.29 -6.40 -8.84
CA ILE A 296 -1.72 -6.59 -9.15
C ILE A 296 -2.37 -5.21 -9.24
N THR A 297 -2.97 -4.88 -10.37
CA THR A 297 -3.67 -3.59 -10.51
C THR A 297 -5.11 -3.68 -10.00
N LEU A 298 -5.69 -2.57 -9.54
CA LEU A 298 -7.12 -2.49 -9.23
C LEU A 298 -7.99 -2.84 -10.45
N SER A 299 -7.51 -2.57 -11.67
CA SER A 299 -8.20 -2.99 -12.90
C SER A 299 -8.25 -4.51 -13.05
N ASN A 300 -7.22 -5.24 -12.62
CA ASN A 300 -7.24 -6.71 -12.60
C ASN A 300 -8.21 -7.28 -11.55
N LEU A 301 -8.54 -6.48 -10.52
CA LEU A 301 -9.52 -6.85 -9.49
C LEU A 301 -10.97 -6.49 -9.89
N ARG A 302 -11.16 -5.57 -10.84
CA ARG A 302 -12.49 -5.13 -11.33
C ARG A 302 -13.00 -5.90 -12.56
N ALA A 303 -12.22 -6.84 -13.11
CA ALA A 303 -12.50 -7.44 -14.41
C ALA A 303 -13.86 -8.16 -14.51
N GLU A 304 -14.49 -8.51 -13.39
CA GLU A 304 -15.80 -9.18 -13.30
C GLU A 304 -16.89 -8.34 -12.60
N GLY A 305 -16.63 -7.04 -12.34
CA GLY A 305 -17.59 -6.15 -11.68
C GLY A 305 -16.96 -5.36 -10.53
N GLU A 306 -17.53 -5.49 -9.32
CA GLU A 306 -16.95 -4.87 -8.13
C GLU A 306 -15.66 -5.58 -7.68
N ILE A 307 -14.82 -4.85 -6.94
CA ILE A 307 -13.59 -5.42 -6.39
C ILE A 307 -13.96 -6.47 -5.34
N ASP A 308 -13.71 -7.73 -5.67
CA ASP A 308 -13.78 -8.85 -4.74
C ASP A 308 -12.54 -8.85 -3.82
N GLU A 309 -12.80 -8.56 -2.54
CA GLU A 309 -11.76 -8.47 -1.52
C GLU A 309 -11.24 -9.85 -1.11
N GLU A 310 -12.07 -10.90 -1.14
CA GLU A 310 -11.67 -12.27 -0.78
C GLU A 310 -10.77 -12.86 -1.87
N ASP A 311 -11.16 -12.65 -3.12
CA ASP A 311 -10.36 -13.05 -4.28
C ASP A 311 -9.00 -12.33 -4.30
N PHE A 312 -8.96 -11.04 -3.95
CA PHE A 312 -7.70 -10.33 -3.73
C PHE A 312 -6.85 -11.00 -2.63
N MET A 313 -7.44 -11.27 -1.47
CA MET A 313 -6.73 -11.86 -0.34
C MET A 313 -6.15 -13.23 -0.70
N ALA A 314 -6.86 -14.04 -1.48
CA ALA A 314 -6.37 -15.31 -2.01
C ALA A 314 -5.12 -15.09 -2.88
N ARG A 315 -5.18 -14.21 -3.88
CA ARG A 315 -4.04 -13.92 -4.79
C ARG A 315 -2.81 -13.45 -4.01
N ALA A 316 -2.98 -12.51 -3.08
CA ALA A 316 -1.89 -11.99 -2.26
C ALA A 316 -1.28 -13.08 -1.36
N ARG A 317 -2.10 -13.92 -0.72
CA ARG A 317 -1.62 -15.02 0.14
C ARG A 317 -0.81 -16.05 -0.64
N LEU A 318 -1.25 -16.41 -1.85
CA LEU A 318 -0.53 -17.35 -2.71
C LEU A 318 0.82 -16.79 -3.19
N LEU A 319 0.89 -15.50 -3.53
CA LEU A 319 2.18 -14.89 -3.90
C LEU A 319 3.12 -14.77 -2.70
N CYS A 320 2.61 -14.40 -1.51
CA CYS A 320 3.42 -14.32 -0.30
C CYS A 320 3.97 -15.69 0.11
N SER A 321 3.18 -16.77 0.00
CA SER A 321 3.65 -18.13 0.33
C SER A 321 4.74 -18.64 -0.61
N LEU A 322 4.79 -18.13 -1.85
CA LEU A 322 5.90 -18.35 -2.79
C LEU A 322 7.12 -17.46 -2.53
N GLY A 323 7.14 -16.73 -1.41
CA GLY A 323 8.25 -15.88 -1.01
C GLY A 323 8.31 -14.55 -1.76
N GLN A 324 7.21 -14.12 -2.41
CA GLN A 324 7.21 -12.94 -3.29
C GLN A 324 6.76 -11.67 -2.57
N THR A 325 7.36 -10.54 -2.95
CA THR A 325 6.86 -9.21 -2.59
C THR A 325 5.73 -8.82 -3.53
N VAL A 326 4.59 -8.42 -2.97
CA VAL A 326 3.39 -8.09 -3.74
C VAL A 326 3.15 -6.59 -3.66
N MET A 327 2.79 -5.96 -4.78
CA MET A 327 2.32 -4.59 -4.85
C MET A 327 0.89 -4.55 -5.40
N ILE A 328 0.02 -3.77 -4.77
CA ILE A 328 -1.26 -3.39 -5.37
C ILE A 328 -1.14 -1.95 -5.83
N SER A 329 -1.61 -1.67 -7.04
CA SER A 329 -1.61 -0.31 -7.56
C SER A 329 -2.95 0.06 -8.21
N ASN A 330 -3.21 1.36 -8.30
CA ASN A 330 -4.26 1.89 -9.18
C ASN A 330 -3.72 2.20 -10.60
N PHE A 331 -2.48 1.80 -10.91
CA PHE A 331 -1.80 2.11 -12.16
C PHE A 331 -2.37 1.31 -13.33
N ARG A 332 -3.19 1.96 -14.15
CA ARG A 332 -3.68 1.34 -15.39
C ARG A 332 -2.55 1.18 -16.41
N GLU A 333 -1.76 2.23 -16.58
CA GLU A 333 -0.69 2.30 -17.57
C GLU A 333 0.66 1.88 -16.99
N TYR A 334 1.52 1.28 -17.83
CA TYR A 334 2.85 0.84 -17.39
C TYR A 334 3.82 2.00 -17.10
N TYR A 335 3.66 3.15 -17.75
CA TYR A 335 4.54 4.29 -17.47
C TYR A 335 4.35 4.82 -16.04
N LYS A 336 3.12 4.74 -15.48
CA LYS A 336 2.84 5.17 -14.10
C LYS A 336 3.55 4.33 -13.06
N VAL A 337 3.63 3.01 -13.24
CA VAL A 337 4.39 2.16 -12.31
C VAL A 337 5.89 2.47 -12.36
N VAL A 338 6.42 2.76 -13.56
CA VAL A 338 7.82 3.16 -13.72
C VAL A 338 8.08 4.54 -13.11
N GLU A 339 7.17 5.50 -13.27
CA GLU A 339 7.23 6.81 -12.61
C GLU A 339 7.12 6.69 -11.08
N TYR A 340 6.29 5.78 -10.59
CA TYR A 340 6.16 5.51 -9.16
C TYR A 340 7.48 4.97 -8.58
N PHE A 341 8.07 3.92 -9.17
CA PHE A 341 9.35 3.38 -8.72
C PHE A 341 10.49 4.40 -8.80
N SER A 342 10.42 5.25 -9.82
CA SER A 342 11.34 6.34 -10.08
C SER A 342 11.42 7.41 -8.99
N ASN A 343 10.38 7.52 -8.17
CA ASN A 343 10.37 8.41 -7.02
C ASN A 343 11.25 7.88 -5.87
N TYR A 344 11.59 6.58 -5.87
CA TYR A 344 12.33 5.94 -4.79
C TYR A 344 13.75 5.49 -5.18
N THR A 345 13.99 5.22 -6.46
CA THR A 345 15.29 4.75 -6.95
C THR A 345 15.64 5.29 -8.33
N LYS A 346 16.95 5.39 -8.57
CA LYS A 346 17.55 5.73 -9.88
C LYS A 346 18.30 4.54 -10.49
N GLU A 347 18.27 3.38 -9.82
CA GLU A 347 18.92 2.16 -10.27
C GLU A 347 18.14 1.51 -11.43
N ARG A 348 18.66 0.40 -11.97
CA ARG A 348 18.07 -0.29 -13.13
C ARG A 348 16.66 -0.77 -12.84
N MET A 349 15.81 -0.71 -13.86
CA MET A 349 14.45 -1.24 -13.80
C MET A 349 14.20 -2.18 -14.98
N ALA A 350 13.41 -3.22 -14.74
CA ALA A 350 12.91 -4.09 -15.78
C ALA A 350 11.44 -4.45 -15.55
N LEU A 351 10.69 -4.59 -16.64
CA LEU A 351 9.35 -5.16 -16.64
C LEU A 351 9.40 -6.52 -17.34
N ALA A 352 8.86 -7.56 -16.71
CA ALA A 352 8.67 -8.85 -17.38
C ALA A 352 7.18 -9.07 -17.69
N MET A 353 6.89 -9.43 -18.93
CA MET A 353 5.51 -9.60 -19.41
C MET A 353 5.44 -10.53 -20.62
N GLY A 354 4.26 -11.06 -20.91
CA GLY A 354 4.00 -11.76 -22.16
C GLY A 354 3.79 -10.81 -23.34
N ILE A 355 3.96 -11.32 -24.56
CA ILE A 355 3.75 -10.57 -25.81
C ILE A 355 2.33 -9.97 -25.91
N ASN A 356 1.32 -10.68 -25.41
CA ASN A 356 -0.05 -10.20 -25.31
C ASN A 356 -0.16 -8.88 -24.52
N ASN A 357 0.52 -8.76 -23.37
CA ASN A 357 0.53 -7.53 -22.59
C ASN A 357 1.27 -6.39 -23.31
N LEU A 358 2.31 -6.71 -24.09
CA LEU A 358 3.02 -5.72 -24.89
C LEU A 358 2.12 -5.09 -25.94
N VAL A 359 1.26 -5.88 -26.60
CA VAL A 359 0.28 -5.36 -27.58
C VAL A 359 -0.62 -4.31 -26.93
N ASP A 360 -1.10 -4.55 -25.72
CA ASP A 360 -1.95 -3.61 -24.99
C ASP A 360 -1.24 -2.28 -24.67
N ILE A 361 0.09 -2.30 -24.49
CA ILE A 361 0.88 -1.07 -24.27
C ILE A 361 0.84 -0.16 -25.50
N PHE A 362 0.70 -0.72 -26.72
CA PHE A 362 0.64 0.05 -27.95
C PHE A 362 -0.78 0.52 -28.34
N ASP A 363 -1.79 0.26 -27.51
CA ASP A 363 -3.16 0.71 -27.76
C ASP A 363 -3.34 2.19 -27.39
N GLU A 364 -3.50 3.04 -28.42
CA GLU A 364 -3.65 4.50 -28.29
C GLU A 364 -4.83 4.92 -27.39
N LYS A 365 -5.86 4.07 -27.22
CA LYS A 365 -7.05 4.41 -26.42
C LYS A 365 -6.70 4.72 -24.96
N TYR A 366 -5.65 4.12 -24.43
CA TYR A 366 -5.21 4.33 -23.05
C TYR A 366 -4.54 5.69 -22.83
N TYR A 367 -4.12 6.38 -23.90
CA TYR A 367 -3.31 7.61 -23.79
C TYR A 367 -4.03 8.88 -24.25
N ARG A 368 -5.31 8.80 -24.59
CA ARG A 368 -6.10 9.96 -25.08
C ARG A 368 -6.21 11.12 -24.07
N HIS A 369 -5.97 10.85 -22.80
CA HIS A 369 -5.99 11.84 -21.73
C HIS A 369 -4.67 12.63 -21.60
N LEU A 370 -3.61 12.19 -22.30
CA LEU A 370 -2.30 12.86 -22.31
C LEU A 370 -2.21 13.82 -23.50
N SER A 371 -1.67 15.01 -23.29
CA SER A 371 -1.53 16.03 -24.34
C SER A 371 -0.63 15.54 -25.48
N GLY A 372 0.45 14.81 -25.18
CA GLY A 372 1.29 14.18 -26.19
C GLY A 372 0.91 12.73 -26.55
N GLY A 373 -0.25 12.25 -26.10
CA GLY A 373 -0.76 10.92 -26.40
C GLY A 373 0.22 9.79 -26.07
N ILE A 374 0.30 8.79 -26.96
CA ILE A 374 1.17 7.62 -26.79
C ILE A 374 2.67 7.99 -26.78
N LEU A 375 3.08 9.04 -27.49
CA LEU A 375 4.48 9.46 -27.53
C LEU A 375 4.93 10.02 -26.18
N GLU A 376 4.07 10.77 -25.48
CA GLU A 376 4.35 11.22 -24.12
C GLU A 376 4.49 10.03 -23.15
N ALA A 377 3.57 9.06 -23.23
CA ALA A 377 3.59 7.86 -22.39
C ALA A 377 4.86 7.03 -22.59
N PHE A 378 5.25 6.80 -23.85
CA PHE A 378 6.47 6.05 -24.17
C PHE A 378 7.73 6.83 -23.85
N GLY A 379 7.70 8.16 -24.01
CA GLY A 379 8.72 9.05 -23.49
C GLY A 379 8.93 8.80 -22.00
N LYS A 380 7.88 8.88 -21.18
CA LYS A 380 7.95 8.60 -19.74
C LYS A 380 8.41 7.18 -19.41
N LEU A 381 7.90 6.18 -20.13
CA LEU A 381 8.22 4.76 -19.91
C LEU A 381 9.70 4.45 -20.15
N PHE A 382 10.28 4.97 -21.24
CA PHE A 382 11.63 4.64 -21.68
C PHE A 382 12.66 5.76 -21.50
N PHE A 383 12.26 6.92 -20.99
CA PHE A 383 13.17 8.01 -20.60
C PHE A 383 14.21 7.55 -19.58
N LYS A 384 13.88 6.52 -18.82
CA LYS A 384 14.79 5.89 -17.86
C LYS A 384 15.40 4.61 -18.41
N ASP A 385 16.36 4.11 -17.66
CA ASP A 385 17.12 2.91 -17.99
C ASP A 385 16.32 1.62 -17.74
N LEU A 386 15.13 1.57 -18.35
CA LEU A 386 14.15 0.49 -18.31
C LEU A 386 14.46 -0.54 -19.41
N LYS A 387 14.31 -1.81 -19.07
CA LYS A 387 14.23 -2.93 -20.02
C LYS A 387 12.88 -3.63 -19.92
N VAL A 388 12.42 -4.21 -21.01
CA VAL A 388 11.22 -5.04 -21.05
C VAL A 388 11.62 -6.43 -21.51
N TYR A 389 11.41 -7.42 -20.65
CA TYR A 389 11.62 -8.84 -20.94
C TYR A 389 10.32 -9.47 -21.40
N LEU A 390 10.34 -10.04 -22.60
CA LEU A 390 9.16 -10.52 -23.30
C LEU A 390 9.14 -12.04 -23.31
N TYR A 391 8.08 -12.60 -22.73
CA TYR A 391 7.82 -14.04 -22.79
C TYR A 391 7.01 -14.36 -24.06
N PRO A 392 7.46 -15.32 -24.88
CA PRO A 392 6.82 -15.61 -26.15
C PRO A 392 5.42 -16.19 -25.98
N LEU A 393 4.55 -15.93 -26.97
CA LEU A 393 3.18 -16.40 -26.98
C LEU A 393 3.03 -17.57 -27.96
N LYS A 394 2.57 -18.72 -27.47
CA LYS A 394 2.23 -19.87 -28.32
C LYS A 394 0.78 -19.78 -28.79
N ASN A 395 0.55 -19.97 -30.08
CA ASN A 395 -0.80 -20.03 -30.63
C ASN A 395 -1.31 -21.47 -30.59
N HIS A 396 -2.33 -21.72 -29.78
CA HIS A 396 -2.92 -23.06 -29.57
C HIS A 396 -3.46 -23.71 -30.83
N LYS A 397 -3.94 -22.92 -31.80
CA LYS A 397 -4.55 -23.45 -33.03
C LYS A 397 -3.53 -23.81 -34.10
N THR A 398 -2.39 -23.14 -34.11
CA THR A 398 -1.39 -23.26 -35.19
C THR A 398 -0.05 -23.79 -34.71
N GLY A 399 0.19 -23.85 -33.40
CA GLY A 399 1.49 -24.14 -32.80
C GLY A 399 2.53 -23.04 -33.00
N SER A 400 2.20 -21.96 -33.73
CA SER A 400 3.15 -20.88 -34.04
C SER A 400 3.51 -20.07 -32.80
N LEU A 401 4.80 -19.74 -32.69
CA LEU A 401 5.33 -18.90 -31.62
C LEU A 401 5.35 -17.44 -32.08
N THR A 402 4.83 -16.54 -31.25
CA THR A 402 4.98 -15.10 -31.44
C THR A 402 6.01 -14.55 -30.45
N ASP A 403 7.02 -13.86 -30.96
CA ASP A 403 8.07 -13.19 -30.19
C ASP A 403 8.21 -11.73 -30.64
N SER A 404 9.25 -11.03 -30.19
CA SER A 404 9.45 -9.64 -30.59
C SER A 404 9.87 -9.48 -32.07
N ASP A 405 10.26 -10.53 -32.79
CA ASP A 405 10.66 -10.47 -34.21
C ASP A 405 9.47 -10.56 -35.16
N ASN A 406 8.47 -11.37 -34.82
CA ASN A 406 7.32 -11.62 -35.69
C ASN A 406 6.00 -10.98 -35.21
N LEU A 407 6.02 -10.28 -34.07
CA LEU A 407 4.87 -9.54 -33.55
C LEU A 407 4.31 -8.53 -34.56
N LYS A 408 3.01 -8.63 -34.84
CA LYS A 408 2.28 -7.67 -35.67
C LYS A 408 1.65 -6.58 -34.81
N VAL A 409 2.32 -5.43 -34.72
CA VAL A 409 1.77 -4.21 -34.12
C VAL A 409 0.98 -3.40 -35.14
N HIS A 410 0.09 -2.51 -34.67
CA HIS A 410 -0.65 -1.58 -35.52
C HIS A 410 0.31 -0.76 -36.41
N PRO A 411 0.01 -0.52 -37.72
CA PRO A 411 0.97 0.11 -38.65
C PRO A 411 1.55 1.44 -38.16
N ARG A 412 0.75 2.26 -37.47
CA ARG A 412 1.20 3.55 -36.90
C ARG A 412 2.27 3.38 -35.80
N MET A 413 2.27 2.24 -35.11
CA MET A 413 3.18 1.94 -34.00
C MET A 413 4.43 1.17 -34.46
N LYS A 414 4.49 0.74 -35.73
CA LYS A 414 5.56 -0.11 -36.25
C LYS A 414 6.95 0.52 -36.09
N GLU A 415 7.09 1.79 -36.44
CA GLU A 415 8.40 2.47 -36.36
C GLU A 415 8.80 2.77 -34.91
N LEU A 416 7.83 3.08 -34.06
CA LEU A 416 8.06 3.25 -32.62
C LEU A 416 8.52 1.94 -31.96
N TYR A 417 7.86 0.82 -32.30
CA TYR A 417 8.23 -0.51 -31.84
C TYR A 417 9.66 -0.90 -32.26
N LYS A 418 9.98 -0.74 -33.56
CA LYS A 418 11.32 -1.02 -34.09
C LYS A 418 12.39 -0.19 -33.40
N PHE A 419 12.12 1.09 -33.13
CA PHE A 419 13.06 1.96 -32.42
C PHE A 419 13.42 1.40 -31.03
N PHE A 420 12.44 0.97 -30.24
CA PHE A 420 12.71 0.39 -28.92
C PHE A 420 13.41 -0.96 -28.98
N LYS A 421 13.05 -1.80 -29.95
CA LYS A 421 13.74 -3.06 -30.18
C LYS A 421 15.20 -2.84 -30.58
N TYR A 422 15.46 -1.97 -31.56
CA TYR A 422 16.81 -1.66 -32.03
C TYR A 422 17.70 -1.10 -30.92
N ASN A 423 17.14 -0.29 -30.02
CA ASN A 423 17.85 0.27 -28.87
C ASN A 423 18.02 -0.72 -27.70
N GLY A 424 17.68 -2.00 -27.87
CA GLY A 424 17.85 -3.04 -26.85
C GLY A 424 16.95 -2.88 -25.62
N LYS A 425 15.87 -2.09 -25.74
CA LYS A 425 14.90 -1.87 -24.66
C LYS A 425 13.90 -3.02 -24.55
N LEU A 426 13.63 -3.71 -25.64
CA LEU A 426 12.81 -4.92 -25.70
C LEU A 426 13.73 -6.12 -25.90
N GLN A 427 13.62 -7.14 -25.05
CA GLN A 427 14.44 -8.35 -25.13
C GLN A 427 13.57 -9.57 -24.90
N ASP A 428 13.67 -10.56 -25.78
CA ASP A 428 12.94 -11.82 -25.63
C ASP A 428 13.60 -12.72 -24.58
N ILE A 429 12.77 -13.39 -23.81
CA ILE A 429 13.16 -14.52 -22.98
C ILE A 429 13.26 -15.72 -23.92
N THR A 430 14.48 -16.22 -24.16
CA THR A 430 14.74 -17.32 -25.09
C THR A 430 14.81 -18.70 -24.42
N ASP A 431 15.20 -18.74 -23.14
CA ASP A 431 15.29 -19.95 -22.33
C ASP A 431 13.95 -20.21 -21.59
N TYR A 432 12.84 -20.35 -22.31
CA TYR A 432 11.52 -20.62 -21.72
C TYR A 432 11.17 -22.13 -21.80
N ASP A 433 10.21 -22.58 -20.99
CA ASP A 433 9.73 -23.97 -21.05
C ASP A 433 8.53 -24.12 -22.02
N PRO A 434 8.70 -24.81 -23.18
CA PRO A 434 7.65 -24.96 -24.18
C PRO A 434 6.46 -25.82 -23.72
N THR A 435 6.64 -26.64 -22.69
CA THR A 435 5.64 -27.62 -22.23
C THR A 435 4.51 -26.97 -21.43
N ILE A 436 4.79 -25.82 -20.81
CA ILE A 436 3.84 -25.10 -19.95
C ILE A 436 3.21 -23.87 -20.61
N MET A 437 3.66 -23.49 -21.82
CA MET A 437 3.21 -22.26 -22.51
C MET A 437 1.70 -22.19 -22.76
N ASP A 438 1.05 -23.33 -22.79
CA ASP A 438 -0.37 -23.48 -23.05
C ASP A 438 -1.25 -23.26 -21.78
N ILE A 439 -0.64 -22.97 -20.63
CA ILE A 439 -1.37 -22.75 -19.38
C ILE A 439 -1.88 -21.31 -19.29
N PHE A 440 -3.20 -21.15 -19.26
CA PHE A 440 -3.85 -19.87 -18.99
C PHE A 440 -4.55 -19.84 -17.65
N SER A 441 -4.34 -18.76 -16.88
CA SER A 441 -4.97 -18.59 -15.56
C SER A 441 -6.50 -18.62 -15.62
N ARG A 442 -7.11 -18.15 -16.72
CA ARG A 442 -8.57 -18.17 -16.91
C ARG A 442 -9.13 -19.58 -17.05
N GLU A 443 -8.44 -20.44 -17.79
CA GLU A 443 -8.84 -21.84 -17.96
C GLU A 443 -8.64 -22.61 -16.65
N VAL A 444 -7.52 -22.37 -15.96
CA VAL A 444 -7.28 -22.95 -14.64
C VAL A 444 -8.36 -22.53 -13.64
N LEU A 445 -8.74 -21.26 -13.63
CA LEU A 445 -9.82 -20.77 -12.77
C LEU A 445 -11.15 -21.48 -13.06
N GLN A 446 -11.52 -21.62 -14.33
CA GLN A 446 -12.74 -22.33 -14.72
C GLN A 446 -12.72 -23.79 -14.22
N LYS A 447 -11.59 -24.49 -14.42
CA LYS A 447 -11.40 -25.85 -13.92
C LYS A 447 -11.55 -25.96 -12.40
N ILE A 448 -11.02 -24.98 -11.65
CA ILE A 448 -11.17 -24.94 -10.18
C ILE A 448 -12.64 -24.79 -9.78
N GLN A 449 -13.38 -23.91 -10.45
CA GLN A 449 -14.79 -23.63 -10.15
C GLN A 449 -15.71 -24.80 -10.52
N ASP A 450 -15.41 -25.47 -11.63
CA ASP A 450 -16.16 -26.63 -12.13
C ASP A 450 -15.73 -27.95 -11.46
N MET A 451 -14.72 -27.90 -10.57
CA MET A 451 -14.11 -29.07 -9.93
C MET A 451 -13.57 -30.11 -10.93
N GLU A 452 -13.12 -29.65 -12.09
CA GLU A 452 -12.46 -30.50 -13.08
C GLU A 452 -11.08 -30.95 -12.57
N PRO A 453 -10.62 -32.18 -12.86
CA PRO A 453 -9.28 -32.61 -12.48
C PRO A 453 -8.16 -32.01 -13.36
N GLY A 454 -6.93 -31.98 -12.85
CA GLY A 454 -5.72 -31.70 -13.64
C GLY A 454 -5.33 -30.22 -13.73
N TRP A 455 -5.97 -29.33 -12.96
CA TRP A 455 -5.50 -27.96 -12.81
C TRP A 455 -4.33 -27.86 -11.83
N GLU A 456 -4.19 -28.82 -10.91
CA GLU A 456 -3.14 -28.84 -9.89
C GLU A 456 -1.74 -28.87 -10.51
N GLU A 457 -1.57 -29.65 -11.58
CA GLU A 457 -0.32 -29.77 -12.32
C GLU A 457 0.07 -28.49 -13.08
N GLN A 458 -0.85 -27.55 -13.24
CA GLN A 458 -0.62 -26.29 -13.94
C GLN A 458 -0.13 -25.16 -13.01
N LEU A 459 -0.18 -25.40 -11.70
CA LEU A 459 0.19 -24.44 -10.67
C LEU A 459 1.55 -24.81 -10.03
N PRO A 460 2.27 -23.85 -9.46
CA PRO A 460 3.47 -24.14 -8.67
C PRO A 460 3.14 -25.07 -7.50
N ASP A 461 4.14 -25.80 -7.02
CA ASP A 461 4.02 -26.64 -5.82
C ASP A 461 3.47 -25.81 -4.64
N LEU A 462 2.80 -26.48 -3.69
CA LEU A 462 2.09 -25.88 -2.54
C LEU A 462 0.79 -25.11 -2.90
N ILE A 463 0.70 -24.49 -4.08
CA ILE A 463 -0.46 -23.67 -4.46
C ILE A 463 -1.76 -24.49 -4.53
N PRO A 464 -1.82 -25.68 -5.14
CA PRO A 464 -3.03 -26.49 -5.16
C PRO A 464 -3.56 -26.82 -3.76
N GLU A 465 -2.67 -27.21 -2.85
CA GLU A 465 -3.02 -27.54 -1.46
C GLU A 465 -3.59 -26.32 -0.74
N MET A 466 -2.98 -25.14 -0.92
CA MET A 466 -3.49 -23.91 -0.33
C MET A 466 -4.86 -23.52 -0.88
N ILE A 467 -5.10 -23.67 -2.19
CA ILE A 467 -6.40 -23.39 -2.80
C ILE A 467 -7.48 -24.30 -2.20
N LYS A 468 -7.20 -25.61 -2.11
CA LYS A 468 -8.13 -26.60 -1.54
C LYS A 468 -8.39 -26.33 -0.05
N ALA A 469 -7.34 -26.16 0.75
CA ALA A 469 -7.45 -25.98 2.20
C ALA A 469 -8.19 -24.70 2.62
N ASN A 470 -8.16 -23.66 1.78
CA ASN A 470 -8.78 -22.37 2.09
C ASN A 470 -10.02 -22.07 1.23
N ASN A 471 -10.48 -23.01 0.41
CA ASN A 471 -11.59 -22.84 -0.54
C ASN A 471 -11.43 -21.58 -1.43
N PHE A 472 -10.20 -21.30 -1.88
CA PHE A 472 -9.95 -20.12 -2.71
C PHE A 472 -10.53 -20.28 -4.12
N PHE A 473 -10.81 -19.14 -4.76
CA PHE A 473 -11.30 -19.06 -6.14
C PHE A 473 -12.60 -19.84 -6.42
N GLY A 474 -13.44 -20.02 -5.39
CA GLY A 474 -14.70 -20.74 -5.51
C GLY A 474 -14.57 -22.27 -5.49
N TYR A 475 -13.39 -22.80 -5.12
CA TYR A 475 -13.23 -24.23 -4.89
C TYR A 475 -14.21 -24.71 -3.80
N LYS A 476 -15.02 -25.72 -4.12
CA LYS A 476 -15.97 -26.32 -3.18
C LYS A 476 -15.41 -27.64 -2.67
N THR A 477 -15.30 -27.77 -1.35
CA THR A 477 -14.97 -29.07 -0.74
C THR A 477 -16.18 -30.00 -0.86
N GLN A 478 -15.95 -31.28 -1.20
CA GLN A 478 -17.00 -32.29 -1.39
C GLN A 478 -17.85 -32.58 -0.13
N GLU A 479 -17.56 -31.98 1.03
CA GLU A 479 -18.22 -32.23 2.32
C GLU A 479 -19.48 -31.37 2.61
N ILE A 480 -19.96 -30.53 1.69
CA ILE A 480 -21.24 -29.79 1.86
C ILE A 480 -22.28 -30.24 0.81
N ALA A 481 -22.34 -31.54 0.58
CA ALA A 481 -23.39 -32.16 -0.22
C ALA A 481 -23.94 -33.40 0.50
N GLU A 482 -24.44 -33.22 1.73
CA GLU A 482 -25.44 -34.08 2.37
C GLU A 482 -26.42 -33.24 3.20
#